data_AF-A0A1G8D3B2-F1
#
_entry.id   AF-A0A1G8D3B2-F1
#
_cell.length_a   1.000
_cell.length_b   1.000
_cell.length_c   1.000
_cell.angle_alpha   90.00
_cell.angle_beta   90.00
_cell.angle_gamma   90.00
#
_symmetry.space_group_name_H-M   'P 1'
#
loop_
_entity.id
_entity.type
_entity.pdbx_description
1 polymer ?
#
loop_
_entity_poly.entity_id
_entity_poly.type
_entity_poly.pdbx_seq_one_letter_code
_entity_poly.pdbx_strand_id
1 'polypeptide(L)'
;MRVTWYETTARQWISELSDRIGVAGWAALAVTPALAAEVDQHGAAVRDILLLGVEGGGTVAAVVLLASYARGLVDHHSPDWSPTSWLGLRLMAVCRLAHAHDVRPLSTPALPEVN
;
A
#
# COMPACT_ATOMS: atom_id res chain seq x y z
N MET A 1 6.85 20.76 7.69
CA MET A 1 6.27 20.30 8.97
C MET A 1 4.93 19.59 8.83
N ARG A 2 3.99 20.04 7.96
CA ARG A 2 2.72 19.31 7.74
C ARG A 2 2.85 18.02 6.92
N VAL A 3 3.70 18.02 5.88
CA VAL A 3 3.95 16.84 5.02
C VAL A 3 4.46 15.65 5.84
N THR A 4 5.41 15.90 6.74
CA THR A 4 5.99 14.87 7.62
C THR A 4 4.98 14.28 8.60
N TRP A 5 3.99 15.06 9.06
CA TRP A 5 2.93 14.54 9.93
C TRP A 5 2.00 13.56 9.21
N TYR A 6 1.60 13.87 7.96
CA TYR A 6 0.78 12.97 7.15
C TYR A 6 1.50 11.67 6.84
N GLU A 7 2.79 11.72 6.51
CA GLU A 7 3.60 10.53 6.29
C GLU A 7 3.71 9.66 7.55
N THR A 8 4.00 10.26 8.72
CA THR A 8 4.06 9.52 9.99
C THR A 8 2.72 8.85 10.32
N THR A 9 1.62 9.59 10.15
CA THR A 9 0.26 9.07 10.39
C THR A 9 -0.07 7.92 9.42
N ALA A 10 0.32 8.06 8.15
CA ALA A 10 0.13 7.02 7.14
C ALA A 10 0.93 5.75 7.47
N ARG A 11 2.21 5.89 7.87
CA ARG A 11 3.06 4.77 8.29
C ARG A 11 2.48 4.04 9.51
N GLN A 12 2.04 4.79 10.52
CA GLN A 12 1.41 4.21 11.70
C GLN A 12 0.19 3.38 11.30
N TRP A 13 -0.69 3.94 10.47
CA TRP A 13 -1.89 3.24 10.04
C TRP A 13 -1.59 1.99 9.18
N ILE A 14 -0.58 2.04 8.30
CA ILE A 14 -0.13 0.87 7.54
C ILE A 14 0.43 -0.21 8.47
N SER A 15 1.14 0.16 9.54
CA SER A 15 1.61 -0.77 10.56
C SER A 15 0.43 -1.46 11.25
N GLU A 16 -0.55 -0.67 11.71
CA GLU A 16 -1.77 -1.19 12.35
C GLU A 16 -2.56 -2.12 11.41
N LEU A 17 -2.61 -1.80 10.11
CA LEU A 17 -3.22 -2.67 9.10
C LEU A 17 -2.45 -3.99 8.94
N SER A 18 -1.11 -3.93 8.89
CA SER A 18 -0.24 -5.11 8.82
C SER A 18 -0.41 -6.01 10.04
N ASP A 19 -0.60 -5.42 11.23
CA ASP A 19 -0.87 -6.15 12.47
C ASP A 19 -2.24 -6.85 12.43
N ARG A 20 -3.26 -6.20 11.85
CA ARG A 20 -4.59 -6.83 11.63
C ARG A 20 -4.56 -8.01 10.67
N ILE A 21 -3.70 -7.99 9.65
CA ILE A 21 -3.46 -9.16 8.78
C ILE A 21 -2.88 -10.32 9.61
N GLY A 22 -2.00 -9.98 10.56
CA GLY A 22 -1.48 -10.90 11.56
C GLY A 22 -0.47 -11.92 11.02
N VAL A 23 0.24 -12.55 11.95
CA VAL A 23 1.31 -13.52 11.64
C VAL A 23 0.80 -14.68 10.78
N ALA A 24 -0.41 -15.16 11.04
CA ALA A 24 -0.98 -16.27 10.28
C ALA A 24 -1.24 -15.91 8.80
N GLY A 25 -1.73 -14.69 8.52
CA GLY A 25 -1.94 -14.21 7.16
C GLY A 25 -0.63 -14.06 6.39
N TRP A 26 0.38 -13.45 7.02
CA TRP A 26 1.72 -13.31 6.43
C TRP A 26 2.43 -14.66 6.25
N ALA A 27 2.29 -15.59 7.19
CA ALA A 27 2.84 -16.94 7.06
C ALA A 27 2.19 -17.69 5.91
N ALA A 28 0.85 -17.61 5.77
CA ALA A 28 0.13 -18.20 4.65
C ALA A 28 0.62 -17.63 3.31
N LEU A 29 0.83 -16.31 3.22
CA LEU A 29 1.40 -15.66 2.03
C LEU A 29 2.80 -16.19 1.70
N ALA A 30 3.65 -16.35 2.72
CA ALA A 30 5.04 -16.79 2.53
C ALA A 30 5.16 -18.24 2.03
N VAL A 31 4.22 -19.12 2.42
CA VAL A 31 4.29 -20.56 2.09
C VAL A 31 3.37 -20.97 0.93
N THR A 32 2.53 -20.07 0.42
CA THR A 32 1.54 -20.38 -0.62
C THR A 32 1.80 -19.57 -1.89
N PRO A 33 2.50 -20.13 -2.91
CA PRO A 33 2.86 -19.40 -4.13
C PRO A 33 1.66 -18.82 -4.89
N ALA A 34 0.52 -19.54 -4.93
CA ALA A 34 -0.70 -19.03 -5.54
C ALA A 34 -1.20 -17.75 -4.86
N LEU A 35 -1.16 -17.70 -3.52
CA LEU A 35 -1.55 -16.52 -2.75
C LEU A 35 -0.61 -15.34 -3.01
N ALA A 36 0.70 -15.63 -3.13
CA ALA A 36 1.69 -14.62 -3.48
C ALA A 36 1.43 -14.00 -4.86
N ALA A 37 1.08 -14.82 -5.84
CA ALA A 37 0.73 -14.36 -7.18
C ALA A 37 -0.51 -13.44 -7.17
N GLU A 38 -1.56 -13.80 -6.43
CA GLU A 38 -2.75 -12.95 -6.29
C GLU A 38 -2.43 -11.61 -5.62
N VAL A 39 -1.62 -11.60 -4.56
CA VAL A 39 -1.18 -10.36 -3.90
C VAL A 39 -0.34 -9.49 -4.86
N ASP A 40 0.53 -10.09 -5.67
CA ASP A 40 1.33 -9.36 -6.66
C ASP A 40 0.43 -8.75 -7.76
N GLN A 41 -0.59 -9.48 -8.23
CA GLN A 41 -1.59 -8.95 -9.18
C GLN A 41 -2.37 -7.77 -8.58
N HIS A 42 -2.83 -7.88 -7.34
CA HIS A 42 -3.45 -6.76 -6.64
C HIS A 42 -2.48 -5.58 -6.50
N GLY A 43 -1.21 -5.83 -6.23
CA GLY A 43 -0.18 -4.81 -6.17
C GLY A 43 0.06 -4.09 -7.50
N ALA A 44 -0.01 -4.82 -8.63
CA ALA A 44 0.00 -4.20 -9.96
C ALA A 44 -1.24 -3.30 -10.15
N ALA A 45 -2.44 -3.83 -9.88
CA ALA A 45 -3.67 -3.07 -10.03
C ALA A 45 -3.74 -1.81 -9.13
N VAL A 46 -3.20 -1.86 -7.91
CA VAL A 46 -3.12 -0.69 -7.02
C VAL A 46 -2.17 0.37 -7.59
N ARG A 47 -0.99 -0.03 -8.10
CA ARG A 47 -0.06 0.92 -8.72
C ARG A 47 -0.68 1.62 -9.93
N ASP A 48 -1.38 0.87 -10.78
CA ASP A 48 -2.06 1.44 -11.95
C ASP A 48 -3.13 2.44 -11.55
N ILE A 49 -3.95 2.13 -10.54
CA ILE A 49 -4.95 3.06 -10.00
C ILE A 49 -4.30 4.32 -9.44
N LEU A 50 -3.21 4.20 -8.67
CA LEU A 50 -2.56 5.37 -8.07
C LEU A 50 -1.82 6.22 -9.12
N LEU A 51 -1.27 5.59 -10.16
CA LEU A 51 -0.56 6.27 -11.24
C LEU A 51 -1.52 7.03 -12.17
N LEU A 52 -2.68 6.45 -12.47
CA LEU A 52 -3.61 6.95 -13.50
C LEU A 52 -4.84 7.65 -12.92
N GLY A 53 -5.24 7.30 -11.70
CA GLY A 53 -6.52 7.72 -11.10
C GLY A 53 -6.42 8.84 -10.07
N VAL A 54 -5.20 9.33 -9.76
CA VAL A 54 -4.99 10.41 -8.79
C VAL A 54 -4.30 11.59 -9.48
N GLU A 55 -5.08 12.61 -9.84
CA GLU A 55 -4.53 13.87 -10.36
C GLU A 55 -3.54 14.47 -9.33
N GLY A 56 -2.34 14.81 -9.80
CA GLY A 56 -1.28 15.34 -8.93
C GLY A 56 -0.63 14.30 -8.00
N GLY A 57 -0.95 13.01 -8.11
CA GLY A 57 -0.43 11.94 -7.24
C GLY A 57 1.09 11.87 -7.18
N GLY A 58 1.80 12.24 -8.26
CA GLY A 58 3.26 12.31 -8.29
C GLY A 58 3.90 13.31 -7.31
N THR A 59 3.11 14.20 -6.69
CA THR A 59 3.58 15.19 -5.70
C THR A 59 3.31 14.77 -4.25
N VAL A 60 2.54 13.70 -4.04
CA VAL A 60 2.19 13.16 -2.72
C VAL A 60 3.08 11.97 -2.41
N ALA A 61 3.57 11.86 -1.18
CA ALA A 61 4.37 10.72 -0.77
C ALA A 61 3.59 9.40 -0.97
N ALA A 62 4.23 8.40 -1.56
CA ALA A 62 3.57 7.14 -1.93
C ALA A 62 2.87 6.46 -0.74
N VAL A 63 3.47 6.51 0.46
CA VAL A 63 2.88 5.95 1.68
C VAL A 63 1.56 6.61 2.07
N VAL A 64 1.40 7.92 1.80
CA VAL A 64 0.16 8.66 2.07
C VAL A 64 -0.93 8.21 1.10
N LEU A 65 -0.62 8.12 -0.20
CA LEU A 65 -1.57 7.63 -1.21
C LEU A 65 -2.03 6.20 -0.92
N LEU A 66 -1.10 5.32 -0.56
CA LEU A 66 -1.37 3.93 -0.21
C LEU A 66 -2.25 3.80 1.03
N ALA A 67 -1.95 4.55 2.10
CA ALA A 67 -2.75 4.56 3.31
C ALA A 67 -4.17 5.11 3.06
N SER A 68 -4.30 6.20 2.30
CA SER A 68 -5.60 6.75 1.90
C SER A 68 -6.42 5.77 1.07
N TYR A 69 -5.79 5.10 0.10
CA TYR A 69 -6.44 4.10 -0.74
C TYR A 69 -6.97 2.92 0.09
N ALA A 70 -6.14 2.34 0.96
CA ALA A 70 -6.55 1.22 1.79
C ALA A 70 -7.61 1.62 2.83
N ARG A 71 -7.56 2.83 3.37
CA ARG A 71 -8.62 3.34 4.24
C ARG A 71 -9.95 3.45 3.49
N GLY A 72 -9.95 4.01 2.28
CA GLY A 72 -11.14 4.06 1.43
C GLY A 72 -11.70 2.67 1.10
N LEU A 73 -10.84 1.67 0.90
CA LEU A 73 -11.29 0.28 0.73
C LEU A 73 -11.98 -0.26 1.99
N VAL A 74 -11.39 -0.07 3.16
CA VAL A 74 -11.96 -0.51 4.44
C VAL A 74 -13.28 0.21 4.73
N ASP A 75 -13.36 1.51 4.46
CA ASP A 75 -14.56 2.31 4.72
C ASP A 75 -15.73 1.93 3.78
N HIS A 76 -15.43 1.46 2.56
CA HIS A 76 -16.45 1.08 1.57
C HIS A 76 -16.91 -0.37 1.67
N HIS A 77 -16.16 -1.24 2.36
CA HIS A 77 -16.44 -2.67 2.47
C HIS A 77 -16.79 -3.06 3.91
N SER A 78 -17.19 -4.32 4.12
CA SER A 78 -17.46 -4.85 5.45
C SER A 78 -16.19 -4.83 6.33
N PRO A 79 -16.31 -4.51 7.64
CA PRO A 79 -15.21 -4.65 8.59
C PRO A 79 -14.73 -6.10 8.75
N ASP A 80 -15.57 -7.08 8.39
CA ASP A 80 -15.33 -8.52 8.55
C ASP A 80 -14.60 -9.13 7.35
N TRP A 81 -13.43 -8.59 7.00
CA TRP A 81 -12.56 -9.19 5.99
C TRP A 81 -11.56 -10.17 6.61
N SER A 82 -11.19 -11.21 5.83
CA SER A 82 -10.12 -12.14 6.18
C SER A 82 -8.90 -11.91 5.28
N PRO A 83 -7.68 -12.32 5.70
CA PRO A 83 -6.50 -12.22 4.84
C PRO A 83 -6.60 -12.96 3.51
N THR A 84 -7.52 -13.92 3.37
CA THR A 84 -7.73 -14.68 2.13
C THR A 84 -8.88 -14.16 1.27
N SER A 85 -9.65 -13.18 1.75
CA SER A 85 -10.69 -12.53 0.94
C SER A 85 -10.07 -11.57 -0.06
N TRP A 86 -10.78 -11.26 -1.14
CA TRP A 86 -10.34 -10.26 -2.13
C TRP A 86 -9.85 -8.95 -1.49
N LEU A 87 -10.57 -8.46 -0.47
CA LEU A 87 -10.18 -7.26 0.26
C LEU A 87 -8.90 -7.48 1.07
N GLY A 88 -8.77 -8.61 1.78
CA GLY A 88 -7.56 -8.93 2.54
C GLY A 88 -6.31 -9.05 1.66
N LEU A 89 -6.43 -9.70 0.50
CA LEU A 89 -5.35 -9.79 -0.49
C LEU A 89 -4.93 -8.40 -0.97
N ARG A 90 -5.90 -7.53 -1.23
CA ARG A 90 -5.64 -6.17 -1.68
C ARG A 90 -5.00 -5.30 -0.60
N LEU A 91 -5.39 -5.47 0.66
CA LEU A 91 -4.77 -4.79 1.80
C LEU A 91 -3.34 -5.29 2.06
N MET A 92 -3.08 -6.60 1.94
CA MET A 92 -1.72 -7.15 1.99
C MET A 92 -0.82 -6.58 0.89
N ALA A 93 -1.35 -6.44 -0.33
CA ALA A 93 -0.63 -5.83 -1.44
C ALA A 93 -0.25 -4.37 -1.13
N VAL A 94 -1.16 -3.59 -0.53
CA VAL A 94 -0.89 -2.22 -0.09
C VAL A 94 0.22 -2.17 0.97
N CYS A 95 0.19 -3.03 1.99
CA CYS A 95 1.24 -3.12 2.99
C CYS A 95 2.61 -3.45 2.37
N ARG A 96 2.67 -4.40 1.42
CA ARG A 96 3.93 -4.75 0.71
C ARG A 96 4.45 -3.57 -0.13
N LEU A 97 3.58 -2.86 -0.83
CA LEU A 97 3.96 -1.67 -1.59
C LEU A 97 4.49 -0.57 -0.67
N ALA A 98 3.80 -0.28 0.44
CA ALA A 98 4.22 0.72 1.40
C ALA A 98 5.61 0.38 1.99
N HIS A 99 5.82 -0.87 2.37
CA HIS A 99 7.13 -1.34 2.84
C HIS A 99 8.21 -1.19 1.76
N ALA A 100 7.93 -1.54 0.50
CA ALA A 100 8.89 -1.38 -0.59
C ALA A 100 9.25 0.09 -0.87
N HIS A 101 8.30 1.02 -0.68
CA HIS A 101 8.54 2.47 -0.77
C HIS A 101 9.29 3.05 0.42
N ASP A 102 9.28 2.36 1.56
CA ASP A 102 10.03 2.77 2.76
C ASP A 102 11.46 2.26 2.75
N VAL A 103 11.68 1.05 2.19
CA VAL A 103 13.03 0.48 2.00
C VAL A 103 13.78 1.20 0.89
N ARG A 104 13.08 1.69 -0.14
CA ARG A 104 13.66 2.59 -1.13
C ARG A 104 13.72 3.99 -0.53
N PRO A 105 14.88 4.67 -0.49
CA PRO A 105 14.91 6.09 -0.17
C PRO A 105 13.90 6.80 -1.07
N LEU A 106 13.11 7.73 -0.52
CA LEU A 106 12.30 8.66 -1.31
C LEU A 106 13.28 9.53 -2.11
N SER A 107 13.87 8.98 -3.17
CA SER A 107 14.77 9.71 -4.04
C SER A 107 13.98 10.91 -4.55
N THR A 108 14.50 12.09 -4.23
CA THR A 108 14.11 13.38 -4.78
C THR A 108 13.85 13.23 -6.28
N PRO A 109 12.80 13.84 -6.86
CA PRO A 109 12.66 13.82 -8.31
C PRO A 109 13.92 14.45 -8.90
N ALA A 110 14.69 13.66 -9.64
CA ALA A 110 15.71 14.21 -10.52
C ALA A 110 14.97 15.12 -11.51
N LEU A 111 15.27 16.42 -11.44
CA LEU A 111 14.84 17.36 -12.46
C LEU A 111 15.42 16.89 -13.81
N PRO A 112 14.71 17.09 -14.93
CA PRO A 112 15.26 16.75 -16.23
C PRO A 112 16.52 17.60 -16.46
N GLU A 113 17.65 16.95 -16.77
CA GLU A 113 18.77 17.65 -17.40
C GLU A 113 18.27 18.13 -18.76
N VAL A 114 18.03 19.43 -18.83
CA VAL A 114 17.87 20.15 -20.09
C VAL A 114 19.21 20.10 -20.83
N ASN A 115 19.21 19.50 -22.01
CA ASN A 115 20.22 19.75 -23.04
C ASN A 115 19.48 20.05 -24.35
#